data_AF-A0A2K9P186-F1
#
_entry.id   AF-A0A2K9P186-F1
#
_cell.length_a   1.000
_cell.length_b   1.000
_cell.length_c   1.000
_cell.angle_alpha   90.00
_cell.angle_beta   90.00
_cell.angle_gamma   90.00
#
_symmetry.space_group_name_H-M   'P 1'
#
loop_
_entity.id
_entity.type
_entity.pdbx_description
1 polymer ?
#
loop_
_entity_poly.entity_id
_entity_poly.type
_entity_poly.pdbx_seq_one_letter_code
_entity_poly.pdbx_strand_id
1 'polypeptide(L)'
;MPQYAILRFEKHKSGSCRALEAHHERQKEKYASNPNINIEKSKYNFHIIQPTKYYRLEVDERIKAAGCRTRKDSTMFVDTLITASPDFFKGKRQGEIRNFSRQPLTLSHRR
;
A
#
# COMPACT_ATOMS: atom_id res chain seq x y z
N MET A 1 7.51 25.73 8.93
CA MET A 1 8.11 24.50 9.51
C MET A 1 8.62 23.63 8.37
N PRO A 2 9.74 22.90 8.55
CA PRO A 2 10.20 21.95 7.55
C PRO A 2 9.14 20.87 7.29
N GLN A 3 9.06 20.43 6.03
CA GLN A 3 8.15 19.37 5.60
C GLN A 3 8.99 18.14 5.27
N TYR A 4 8.59 16.99 5.79
CA TYR A 4 9.33 15.73 5.60
C TYR A 4 8.48 14.72 4.85
N ALA A 5 9.12 14.04 3.90
CA ALA A 5 8.57 12.80 3.36
C ALA A 5 8.79 11.68 4.38
N ILE A 6 7.77 10.84 4.55
CA ILE A 6 7.76 9.69 5.44
C ILE A 6 7.70 8.44 4.56
N LEU A 7 8.72 7.60 4.68
CA LEU A 7 8.80 6.30 4.03
C LEU A 7 9.03 5.23 5.11
N ARG A 8 8.01 4.42 5.41
CA ARG A 8 8.07 3.37 6.43
C ARG A 8 7.82 2.01 5.80
N PHE A 9 8.71 1.07 6.09
CA PHE A 9 8.63 -0.31 5.61
C PHE A 9 8.15 -1.24 6.72
N GLU A 10 7.23 -2.14 6.38
CA GLU A 10 6.75 -3.19 7.27
C GLU A 10 6.84 -4.56 6.58
N LYS A 11 7.46 -5.53 7.25
CA LYS A 11 7.69 -6.89 6.71
C LYS A 11 6.48 -7.76 6.99
N HIS A 12 5.96 -8.42 5.96
CA HIS A 12 4.78 -9.27 6.07
C HIS A 12 5.08 -10.71 5.69
N LYS A 13 4.54 -11.63 6.50
CA LYS A 13 4.56 -13.08 6.26
C LYS A 13 3.29 -13.49 5.50
N SER A 14 3.19 -14.77 5.13
CA SER A 14 2.05 -15.27 4.35
C SER A 14 0.67 -15.04 4.98
N GLY A 15 0.58 -15.14 6.31
CA GLY A 15 -0.70 -15.00 7.04
C GLY A 15 -1.32 -13.59 7.02
N SER A 16 -0.52 -12.54 6.80
CA SER A 16 -1.02 -11.16 6.86
C SER A 16 -1.59 -10.65 5.52
N CYS A 17 -1.34 -11.32 4.39
CA CYS A 17 -1.79 -10.88 3.07
C CYS A 17 -3.30 -10.57 3.03
N ARG A 18 -4.12 -11.50 3.52
CA ARG A 18 -5.59 -11.39 3.43
C ARG A 18 -6.15 -10.24 4.28
N ALA A 19 -5.60 -10.04 5.48
CA ALA A 19 -6.04 -8.98 6.37
C ALA A 19 -5.66 -7.59 5.81
N LEU A 20 -4.46 -7.48 5.23
CA LEU A 20 -3.99 -6.25 4.58
C LEU A 20 -4.81 -5.92 3.34
N GLU A 21 -5.02 -6.91 2.47
CA GLU A 21 -5.88 -6.77 1.30
C GLU A 21 -7.28 -6.29 1.68
N ALA A 22 -7.94 -6.94 2.65
CA ALA A 22 -9.26 -6.51 3.10
C ALA A 22 -9.27 -5.05 3.62
N HIS A 23 -8.17 -4.59 4.23
CA HIS A 23 -8.03 -3.22 4.70
C HIS A 23 -7.76 -2.22 3.55
N HIS A 24 -6.91 -2.56 2.59
CA HIS A 24 -6.56 -1.71 1.44
C HIS A 24 -7.71 -1.59 0.45
N GLU A 25 -8.36 -2.70 0.12
CA GLU A 25 -9.50 -2.76 -0.79
C GLU A 25 -10.83 -2.35 -0.15
N ARG A 26 -10.79 -1.92 1.11
CA ARG A 26 -11.94 -1.44 1.89
C ARG A 26 -13.12 -2.43 1.96
N GLN A 27 -12.84 -3.73 2.07
CA GLN A 27 -13.87 -4.79 1.98
C GLN A 27 -14.81 -4.89 3.20
N LYS A 28 -14.50 -4.26 4.33
CA LYS A 28 -15.40 -4.23 5.49
C LYS A 28 -16.40 -3.09 5.40
N GLU A 29 -17.66 -3.39 5.69
CA GLU A 29 -18.74 -2.40 5.80
C GLU A 29 -18.55 -1.43 6.97
N LYS A 30 -17.91 -1.88 8.05
CA LYS A 30 -17.62 -1.07 9.24
C LYS A 30 -16.21 -1.33 9.75
N TYR A 31 -15.48 -0.25 10.06
CA TYR A 31 -14.16 -0.28 10.67
C TYR A 31 -14.24 0.16 12.14
N ALA A 32 -14.84 -0.68 12.99
CA ALA A 32 -15.04 -0.37 14.41
C ALA A 32 -13.73 -0.06 15.16
N SER A 33 -12.60 -0.60 14.71
CA SER A 33 -11.28 -0.40 15.31
C SER A 33 -10.54 0.85 14.79
N ASN A 34 -11.05 1.55 13.77
CA ASN A 34 -10.43 2.77 13.24
C ASN A 34 -11.48 3.85 12.98
N PRO A 35 -11.76 4.72 13.98
CA PRO A 35 -12.77 5.78 13.85
C PRO A 35 -12.39 6.86 12.83
N ASN A 36 -11.15 6.89 12.34
CA ASN A 36 -10.67 7.90 11.41
C ASN A 36 -11.01 7.57 9.95
N ILE A 37 -11.50 6.36 9.64
CA ILE A 37 -11.90 6.00 8.28
C ILE A 37 -13.29 6.59 8.01
N ASN A 38 -13.34 7.52 7.06
CA ASN A 38 -14.60 7.97 6.48
C ASN A 38 -14.91 7.14 5.22
N ILE A 39 -15.91 6.25 5.33
CA ILE A 39 -16.30 5.32 4.26
C ILE A 39 -16.77 6.07 3.01
N GLU A 40 -17.48 7.19 3.14
CA GLU A 40 -17.98 8.00 2.02
C GLU A 40 -16.84 8.58 1.16
N LYS A 41 -15.66 8.77 1.76
CA LYS A 41 -14.46 9.23 1.05
C LYS A 41 -13.69 8.11 0.35
N SER A 42 -14.07 6.85 0.56
CA SER A 42 -13.37 5.71 -0.05
C SER A 42 -13.44 5.72 -1.58
N LYS A 43 -14.46 6.35 -2.17
CA LYS A 43 -14.59 6.58 -3.62
C LYS A 43 -13.45 7.41 -4.24
N TYR A 44 -12.69 8.12 -3.42
CA TYR A 44 -11.53 8.91 -3.87
C TYR A 44 -10.21 8.15 -3.78
N ASN A 45 -10.21 6.97 -3.14
CA ASN A 45 -9.04 6.09 -3.15
C ASN A 45 -8.82 5.57 -4.57
N PHE A 46 -7.58 5.28 -4.92
CA PHE A 46 -7.22 4.80 -6.24
C PHE A 46 -6.03 3.85 -6.15
N HIS A 47 -5.97 2.95 -7.11
CA HIS A 47 -4.82 2.08 -7.33
C HIS A 47 -3.86 2.75 -8.30
N ILE A 48 -2.57 2.80 -7.95
CA ILE A 48 -1.53 3.19 -8.92
C ILE A 48 -1.27 2.03 -9.89
N ILE A 49 -1.25 0.81 -9.35
CA ILE A 49 -1.21 -0.44 -10.10
C ILE A 49 -2.40 -1.25 -9.57
N GLN A 50 -3.37 -1.52 -10.44
CA GLN A 50 -4.56 -2.29 -10.07
C GLN A 50 -4.18 -3.77 -9.90
N PRO A 51 -4.43 -4.39 -8.73
CA PRO A 51 -4.29 -5.83 -8.57
C PRO A 51 -5.28 -6.56 -9.48
N THR A 52 -4.81 -7.64 -10.11
CA THR A 52 -5.61 -8.51 -10.99
C THR A 52 -6.12 -9.76 -10.27
N LYS A 53 -5.45 -10.14 -9.19
CA LYS A 53 -5.76 -11.28 -8.32
C LYS A 53 -5.64 -10.87 -6.87
N TYR A 54 -6.02 -11.77 -5.97
CA TYR A 54 -5.77 -11.57 -4.56
C TYR A 54 -4.27 -11.37 -4.27
N TYR A 55 -3.94 -10.50 -3.32
CA TYR A 55 -2.55 -10.12 -3.02
C TYR A 55 -1.66 -11.35 -2.75
N ARG A 56 -2.21 -12.35 -2.06
CA ARG A 56 -1.49 -13.60 -1.76
C ARG A 56 -1.05 -14.33 -3.05
N LEU A 57 -1.93 -14.41 -4.04
CA LEU A 57 -1.67 -15.09 -5.31
C LEU A 57 -0.66 -14.32 -6.14
N GLU A 58 -0.78 -13.00 -6.24
CA GLU A 58 0.20 -12.19 -6.97
C GLU A 58 1.60 -12.30 -6.35
N VAL A 59 1.70 -12.30 -5.01
CA VAL A 59 2.98 -12.48 -4.32
C VAL A 59 3.56 -13.87 -4.57
N ASP A 60 2.75 -14.93 -4.49
CA ASP A 60 3.21 -16.30 -4.78
C ASP A 60 3.68 -16.45 -6.23
N GLU A 61 2.94 -15.90 -7.19
CA GLU A 61 3.30 -15.95 -8.61
C GLU A 61 4.62 -15.23 -8.88
N ARG A 62 4.84 -14.05 -8.28
CA ARG A 62 6.10 -13.31 -8.42
C ARG A 62 7.29 -14.04 -7.77
N ILE A 63 7.10 -14.63 -6.59
CA ILE A 63 8.13 -15.44 -5.92
C ILE A 63 8.49 -16.67 -6.76
N LYS A 64 7.47 -17.36 -7.30
CA LYS A 64 7.66 -18.53 -8.17
C LYS A 64 8.39 -18.15 -9.45
N ALA A 65 8.00 -17.05 -10.10
CA ALA A 65 8.65 -16.54 -11.30
C ALA A 65 10.12 -16.16 -11.05
N ALA A 66 10.44 -15.66 -9.84
CA ALA A 66 11.80 -15.36 -9.43
C ALA A 66 12.64 -16.61 -9.05
N GLY A 67 12.04 -17.81 -9.03
CA GLY A 67 12.74 -19.05 -8.65
C GLY A 67 13.10 -19.13 -7.16
N CYS A 68 12.48 -18.29 -6.32
CA CYS A 68 12.79 -18.20 -4.90
C CYS A 68 12.16 -19.36 -4.11
N ARG A 69 12.94 -19.99 -3.21
CA ARG A 69 12.42 -20.96 -2.24
C ARG A 69 11.84 -20.23 -1.02
N THR A 70 10.66 -20.63 -0.56
CA THR A 70 10.01 -20.05 0.62
C THR A 70 10.01 -21.02 1.80
N ARG A 71 10.30 -20.50 2.99
CA ARG A 71 10.08 -21.14 4.31
C ARG A 71 8.86 -20.53 5.00
N LYS A 72 8.28 -21.24 5.98
CA LYS A 72 7.05 -20.86 6.70
C LYS A 72 7.06 -19.42 7.25
N ASP A 73 8.22 -18.96 7.70
CA ASP A 73 8.43 -17.65 8.31
C ASP A 73 9.16 -16.65 7.40
N SER A 74 9.21 -16.92 6.09
CA SER A 74 9.72 -15.96 5.10
C SER A 74 8.95 -14.65 5.17
N THR A 75 9.67 -13.55 4.98
CA THR A 75 9.02 -12.30 4.57
C THR A 75 8.59 -12.47 3.12
N MET A 76 7.28 -12.41 2.88
CA MET A 76 6.68 -12.63 1.58
C MET A 76 6.64 -11.33 0.76
N PHE A 77 6.40 -10.20 1.43
CA PHE A 77 6.43 -8.87 0.83
C PHE A 77 6.68 -7.81 1.91
N VAL A 78 6.99 -6.60 1.44
CA VAL A 78 7.16 -5.41 2.29
C VAL A 78 6.05 -4.43 1.94
N ASP A 79 5.22 -4.10 2.92
CA ASP A 79 4.28 -2.99 2.78
C ASP A 79 5.01 -1.69 3.06
N THR A 80 4.77 -0.67 2.23
CA THR A 80 5.50 0.60 2.31
C THR A 80 4.53 1.76 2.41
N LEU A 81 4.51 2.39 3.58
CA LEU A 81 3.77 3.63 3.78
C LEU A 81 4.59 4.80 3.23
N ILE A 82 4.06 5.44 2.19
CA ILE A 82 4.56 6.68 1.61
C ILE A 82 3.60 7.80 2.01
N THR A 83 4.05 8.78 2.79
CA THR A 83 3.21 9.91 3.20
C THR A 83 4.05 11.13 3.58
N ALA A 84 3.39 12.20 4.04
CA ALA A 84 3.98 13.39 4.64
C ALA A 84 3.02 13.92 5.72
N SER A 85 3.42 14.97 6.44
CA SER A 85 2.53 15.64 7.40
C SER A 85 1.29 16.24 6.70
N PRO A 86 0.12 16.33 7.37
CA PRO A 86 -1.10 16.87 6.75
C PRO A 86 -0.95 18.24 6.10
N ASP A 87 -0.14 19.13 6.71
CA ASP A 87 0.14 20.47 6.19
C ASP A 87 0.76 20.44 4.79
N PHE A 88 1.51 19.40 4.44
CA PHE A 88 2.08 19.23 3.10
C PHE A 88 1.01 19.05 2.03
N PHE A 89 -0.10 18.38 2.37
CA PHE A 89 -1.18 18.11 1.42
C PHE A 89 -2.21 19.24 1.36
N LYS A 90 -2.17 20.19 2.30
CA LYS A 90 -3.13 21.29 2.37
C LYS A 90 -3.02 22.18 1.12
N GLY A 91 -4.14 22.37 0.42
CA GLY A 91 -4.20 23.19 -0.80
C GLY A 91 -3.65 22.54 -2.07
N LYS A 92 -3.10 21.33 -2.00
CA LYS A 92 -2.64 20.59 -3.19
C LYS A 92 -3.81 20.08 -4.02
N ARG A 93 -3.66 20.14 -5.33
CA ARG A 93 -4.63 19.57 -6.28
C ARG A 93 -4.53 18.05 -6.27
N GLN A 94 -5.62 17.37 -6.59
CA GLN A 94 -5.65 15.90 -6.63
C GLN A 94 -4.58 15.30 -7.57
N GLY A 95 -4.26 15.97 -8.67
CA GLY A 95 -3.17 15.57 -9.58
C GLY A 95 -1.78 15.62 -8.94
N GLU A 96 -1.51 16.63 -8.11
CA GLU A 96 -0.25 16.73 -7.37
C GLU A 96 -0.12 15.63 -6.31
N ILE A 97 -1.22 15.34 -5.62
CA ILE A 97 -1.29 14.25 -4.62
C ILE A 97 -1.05 12.90 -5.31
N ARG A 98 -1.69 12.64 -6.47
CA ARG A 98 -1.45 11.43 -7.26
C ARG A 98 0.00 11.31 -7.70
N ASN A 99 0.62 12.42 -8.16
CA ASN A 99 2.01 12.42 -8.57
C ASN A 99 2.96 12.13 -7.40
N PHE A 100 2.69 12.72 -6.22
CA PHE A 100 3.44 12.41 -5.00
C PHE A 100 3.43 10.91 -4.70
N SER A 101 2.27 10.24 -4.79
CA SER A 101 2.17 8.80 -4.54
C SER A 101 2.85 7.94 -5.63
N ARG A 102 2.93 8.42 -6.88
CA ARG A 102 3.50 7.66 -8.02
C ARG A 102 5.02 7.75 -8.12
N GLN A 103 5.63 8.86 -7.69
CA GLN A 103 7.08 9.09 -7.82
C GLN A 103 7.95 8.02 -7.14
N PRO A 104 7.64 7.52 -5.93
CA PRO A 104 8.48 6.50 -5.30
C PRO A 104 8.48 5.16 -6.05
N LEU A 105 7.38 4.83 -6.75
CA LEU A 105 7.31 3.61 -7.57
C LEU A 105 8.25 3.67 -8.77
N THR A 106 8.45 4.84 -9.39
CA THR A 106 9.41 4.95 -10.49
C THR A 106 10.86 4.81 -10.01
N LEU A 107 11.15 5.15 -8.75
CA LEU A 107 12.45 4.92 -8.14
C LEU A 107 12.68 3.44 -7.79
N SER A 108 11.65 2.73 -7.34
CA SER A 108 11.77 1.32 -6.94
C SER A 108 11.96 0.35 -8.13
N HIS A 109 11.45 0.69 -9.32
CA HIS A 109 11.59 -0.13 -10.53
C HIS A 109 12.84 0.17 -11.36
N ARG A 110 13.71 1.09 -10.92
CA ARG A 110 14.97 1.46 -11.60
C ARG A 110 16.17 0.59 -11.20
N ARG A 111 15.94 -0.60 -10.66
CA ARG A 111 16.99 -1.56 -10.29
C ARG A 111 16.75 -2.91 -10.94
#